data_AF-A0A937MT69-F1
#
_entry.id   AF-A0A937MT69-F1
#
_cell.length_a   1.000
_cell.length_b   1.000
_cell.length_c   1.000
_cell.angle_alpha   90.00
_cell.angle_beta   90.00
_cell.angle_gamma   90.00
#
_symmetry.space_group_name_H-M   'P 1'
#
loop_
_entity.id
_entity.type
_entity.pdbx_description
1 polymer ?
#
loop_
_entity_poly.entity_id
_entity_poly.type
_entity_poly.pdbx_seq_one_letter_code
_entity_poly.pdbx_strand_id
1 'polypeptide(L)'
;MPKVNTFKVKVQTGPQGMSEPVHFNFNSHKMEFENVTGSAESGKNFEGNFAVNSFAHSLTLVGPQSGKWGIEKITVEYDCENEKPYTVQFGGVNLDETTEVNIWQDPPVLAFDV
;
A
#
# COMPACT_ATOMS: atom_id res chain seq x y z
N MET A 1 -11.92 -12.86 5.16
CA MET A 1 -11.46 -11.46 5.26
C MET A 1 -11.61 -10.99 6.70
N PRO A 2 -10.51 -10.87 7.46
CA PRO A 2 -10.52 -10.27 8.79
C PRO A 2 -10.73 -8.75 8.71
N LYS A 3 -11.05 -8.13 9.85
CA LYS A 3 -11.05 -6.67 9.99
C LYS A 3 -9.62 -6.17 10.01
N VAL A 4 -9.30 -5.15 9.21
CA VAL A 4 -7.98 -4.50 9.22
C VAL A 4 -7.97 -3.44 10.32
N ASN A 5 -7.13 -3.62 11.33
CA ASN A 5 -6.95 -2.62 12.38
C ASN A 5 -6.09 -1.48 11.84
N THR A 6 -4.89 -1.82 11.36
CA THR A 6 -3.94 -0.89 10.76
C THR A 6 -3.21 -1.54 9.59
N PHE A 7 -2.65 -0.72 8.71
CA PHE A 7 -1.69 -1.19 7.72
C PHE A 7 -0.61 -0.13 7.51
N LYS A 8 0.56 -0.61 7.08
CA LYS A 8 1.73 0.21 6.81
C LYS A 8 2.26 -0.12 5.43
N VAL A 9 2.47 0.89 4.60
CA VAL A 9 2.94 0.76 3.24
C VAL A 9 4.34 1.34 3.13
N LYS A 10 5.23 0.59 2.49
CA LYS A 10 6.52 1.07 2.01
C LYS A 10 6.58 0.93 0.50
N VAL A 11 6.83 2.05 -0.18
CA VAL A 11 7.00 2.12 -1.63
C VAL A 11 8.45 2.42 -1.94
N GLN A 12 9.04 1.63 -2.83
CA GLN A 12 10.36 1.89 -3.39
C GLN A 12 10.17 2.35 -4.84
N THR A 13 10.47 3.62 -5.11
CA THR A 13 10.34 4.18 -6.44
C THR A 13 11.62 3.94 -7.25
N GLY A 14 11.44 3.63 -8.53
CA GLY A 14 12.50 3.55 -9.52
C GLY A 14 12.84 4.93 -10.09
N PRO A 15 13.40 5.01 -11.30
CA PRO A 15 13.92 6.25 -11.87
C PRO A 15 12.83 7.28 -12.21
N GLN A 16 11.56 6.87 -12.19
CA GLN A 16 10.42 7.74 -12.44
C GLN A 16 9.60 7.88 -11.15
N GLY A 17 9.63 9.07 -10.55
CA GLY A 17 8.95 9.39 -9.30
C GLY A 17 8.61 10.88 -9.24
N MET A 18 7.59 11.26 -8.47
CA MET A 18 7.12 12.64 -8.34
C MET A 18 7.06 13.05 -6.87
N SER A 19 7.27 14.35 -6.63
CA SER A 19 7.22 14.94 -5.28
C SER A 19 5.78 15.37 -4.97
N GLU A 20 4.94 14.40 -4.58
CA GLU A 20 3.55 14.64 -4.21
C GLU A 20 3.07 13.64 -3.16
N PRO A 21 1.95 13.91 -2.47
CA PRO A 21 1.41 13.00 -1.47
C PRO A 21 0.96 11.68 -2.09
N VAL A 22 1.36 10.57 -1.46
CA VAL A 22 0.88 9.24 -1.81
C VAL A 22 -0.51 9.04 -1.21
N HIS A 23 -1.43 8.54 -2.02
CA HIS A 23 -2.80 8.27 -1.61
C HIS A 23 -3.13 6.80 -1.75
N PHE A 24 -4.15 6.36 -1.00
CA PHE A 24 -4.75 5.05 -1.17
C PHE A 24 -6.28 5.18 -1.21
N ASN A 25 -6.96 4.21 -1.81
CA ASN A 25 -8.39 4.04 -1.64
C ASN A 25 -8.63 2.91 -0.65
N PHE A 26 -9.48 3.13 0.36
CA PHE A 26 -10.04 2.05 1.17
C PHE A 26 -11.56 2.06 0.99
N ASN A 27 -12.12 0.96 0.49
CA ASN A 27 -13.54 0.84 0.15
C ASN A 27 -14.06 2.03 -0.67
N SER A 28 -13.33 2.40 -1.74
CA SER A 28 -13.61 3.56 -2.61
C SER A 28 -13.50 4.96 -1.97
N HIS A 29 -12.90 5.08 -0.80
CA HIS A 29 -12.60 6.37 -0.18
C HIS A 29 -11.11 6.69 -0.32
N LYS A 30 -10.80 7.76 -1.06
CA LYS A 30 -9.43 8.25 -1.24
C LYS A 30 -8.95 8.96 0.02
N MET A 31 -7.83 8.51 0.55
CA MET A 31 -7.25 9.01 1.81
C MET A 31 -5.73 9.19 1.67
N GLU A 32 -5.18 10.05 2.51
CA GLU A 32 -3.74 10.23 2.68
C GLU A 32 -3.20 9.33 3.80
N PHE A 33 -1.92 8.99 3.72
CA PHE A 33 -1.25 8.24 4.79
C PHE A 33 -0.92 9.13 5.99
N GLU A 34 -0.89 8.53 7.17
CA GLU A 34 -0.38 9.11 8.40
C GLU A 34 1.08 8.69 8.64
N ASN A 35 1.76 9.39 9.55
CA ASN A 35 3.15 9.11 9.97
C ASN A 35 4.14 8.93 8.80
N VAL A 36 3.97 9.76 7.76
CA VAL A 36 4.74 9.67 6.53
C VAL A 36 6.21 9.98 6.76
N THR A 37 7.08 9.14 6.20
CA THR A 37 8.52 9.41 6.10
C THR A 37 9.01 9.15 4.67
N GLY A 38 10.02 9.90 4.24
CA GLY A 38 10.56 9.83 2.89
C GLY A 38 9.68 10.51 1.83
N SER A 39 9.81 10.09 0.57
CA SER A 39 9.09 10.67 -0.57
C SER A 39 8.92 9.67 -1.71
N ALA A 40 7.97 9.93 -2.60
CA ALA A 40 7.75 9.16 -3.83
C ALA A 40 8.52 9.74 -5.03
N GLU A 41 9.56 10.54 -4.78
CA GLU A 41 10.44 11.06 -5.81
C GLU A 41 11.28 9.95 -6.44
N SER A 42 11.93 10.23 -7.58
CA SER A 42 12.78 9.26 -8.28
C SER A 42 13.86 8.64 -7.38
N GLY A 43 13.91 7.30 -7.32
CA GLY A 43 14.90 6.53 -6.57
C GLY A 43 14.80 6.64 -5.05
N LYS A 44 13.63 7.01 -4.51
CA LYS A 44 13.41 7.21 -3.08
C LYS A 44 12.55 6.10 -2.50
N ASN A 45 12.46 6.13 -1.17
CA ASN A 45 11.52 5.29 -0.44
C ASN A 45 10.51 6.20 0.25
N PHE A 46 9.25 5.82 0.12
CA PHE A 46 8.14 6.37 0.89
C PHE A 46 7.66 5.34 1.89
N GLU A 47 7.32 5.77 3.09
CA GLU A 47 6.69 4.93 4.12
C GLU A 47 5.58 5.71 4.81
N GLY A 48 4.42 5.07 4.99
CA GLY A 48 3.26 5.66 5.66
C GLY A 48 2.36 4.57 6.24
N ASN A 49 1.54 4.92 7.21
CA ASN A 49 0.58 4.00 7.82
C ASN A 49 -0.83 4.61 7.89
N PHE A 50 -1.81 3.79 8.24
CA PHE A 50 -3.15 4.27 8.51
C PHE A 50 -3.91 3.32 9.43
N ALA A 51 -4.69 3.88 10.37
CA ALA A 51 -5.58 3.14 11.25
C ALA A 51 -7.01 3.11 10.67
N VAL A 52 -7.39 1.99 10.06
CA VAL A 52 -8.68 1.84 9.36
C VAL A 52 -9.78 1.34 10.29
N ASN A 53 -9.49 0.33 11.12
CA ASN A 53 -10.46 -0.38 11.96
C ASN A 53 -11.72 -0.84 11.19
N SER A 54 -11.56 -1.40 9.99
CA SER A 54 -12.66 -1.79 9.10
C SER A 54 -12.32 -2.99 8.21
N PHE A 55 -13.34 -3.59 7.58
CA PHE A 55 -13.17 -4.71 6.64
C PHE A 55 -12.81 -4.18 5.25
N ALA A 56 -11.75 -4.72 4.64
CA ALA A 56 -11.18 -4.21 3.40
C ALA A 56 -11.80 -4.83 2.15
N HIS A 57 -12.97 -4.38 1.70
CA HIS A 57 -13.52 -4.83 0.41
C HIS A 57 -12.66 -4.42 -0.79
N SER A 58 -11.97 -3.29 -0.67
CA SER A 58 -10.93 -2.85 -1.61
C SER A 58 -9.87 -2.04 -0.88
N LEU A 59 -8.60 -2.30 -1.14
CA LEU A 59 -7.51 -1.40 -0.74
C LEU A 59 -6.51 -1.28 -1.87
N THR A 60 -6.44 -0.10 -2.49
CA THR A 60 -5.55 0.18 -3.63
C THR A 60 -4.60 1.33 -3.32
N LEU A 61 -3.38 1.24 -3.84
CA LEU A 61 -2.48 2.39 -3.93
C LEU A 61 -2.85 3.18 -5.20
N VAL A 62 -3.11 4.46 -5.04
CA VAL A 62 -3.54 5.34 -6.14
C VAL A 62 -2.31 5.98 -6.78
N GLY A 63 -2.30 6.09 -8.10
CA GLY A 63 -1.25 6.80 -8.81
C GLY A 63 -1.15 8.29 -8.47
N PRO A 64 -0.11 8.95 -9.01
CA PRO A 64 0.12 10.37 -8.81
C PRO A 64 -1.03 11.23 -9.33
N GLN A 65 -1.22 12.44 -8.81
CA GLN A 65 -2.16 13.42 -9.40
C GLN A 65 -1.68 13.97 -10.73
N SER A 66 -0.36 13.95 -10.99
CA SER A 66 0.19 14.28 -12.30
C SER A 66 1.44 13.47 -12.64
N GLY A 67 1.55 13.07 -13.90
CA GLY A 67 2.70 12.34 -14.40
C GLY A 67 2.65 10.85 -14.03
N LYS A 68 3.78 10.24 -13.69
CA LYS A 68 3.84 8.80 -13.37
C LYS A 68 4.85 8.47 -12.30
N TRP A 69 4.59 7.37 -11.60
CA TRP A 69 5.52 6.65 -10.74
C TRP A 69 5.84 5.30 -11.35
N GLY A 70 7.12 5.01 -11.53
CA GLY A 70 7.62 3.65 -11.74
C GLY A 70 8.00 3.08 -10.38
N ILE A 71 7.14 2.26 -9.80
CA ILE A 71 7.41 1.60 -8.52
C ILE A 71 8.15 0.30 -8.79
N GLU A 72 9.25 0.07 -8.06
CA GLU A 72 10.02 -1.18 -8.15
C GLU A 72 9.47 -2.24 -7.21
N LYS A 73 9.00 -1.82 -6.02
CA LYS A 73 8.50 -2.70 -4.99
C LYS A 73 7.52 -1.99 -4.06
N ILE A 74 6.46 -2.69 -3.67
CA ILE A 74 5.58 -2.30 -2.57
C ILE A 74 5.68 -3.36 -1.49
N THR A 75 5.86 -2.94 -0.25
CA THR A 75 5.77 -3.82 0.93
C THR A 75 4.65 -3.31 1.81
N VAL A 76 3.72 -4.19 2.18
CA VAL A 76 2.62 -3.84 3.08
C VAL A 76 2.64 -4.73 4.29
N GLU A 77 2.66 -4.13 5.47
CA GLU A 77 2.48 -4.80 6.74
C GLU A 77 1.03 -4.62 7.18
N TYR A 78 0.35 -5.72 7.45
CA TYR A 78 -1.03 -5.76 7.88
C TYR A 78 -1.14 -6.18 9.34
N ASP A 79 -1.93 -5.44 10.10
CA ASP A 79 -2.42 -5.84 11.41
C ASP A 79 -3.94 -6.04 11.32
N CYS A 80 -4.37 -7.28 11.47
CA CYS A 80 -5.75 -7.70 11.31
C CYS A 80 -6.29 -8.31 12.60
N GLU A 81 -7.57 -8.07 12.89
CA GLU A 81 -8.25 -8.60 14.07
C GLU A 81 -8.19 -10.13 14.09
N ASN A 82 -7.74 -10.67 15.22
CA ASN A 82 -7.55 -12.10 15.48
C ASN A 82 -6.51 -12.81 14.58
N GLU A 83 -5.67 -12.05 13.88
CA GLU A 83 -4.58 -12.57 13.06
C GLU A 83 -3.23 -12.10 13.59
N LYS A 84 -2.17 -12.87 13.34
CA LYS A 84 -0.81 -12.36 13.57
C LYS A 84 -0.48 -11.33 12.49
N PRO A 85 0.21 -10.22 12.82
CA PRO A 85 0.67 -9.29 11.80
C PRO A 85 1.49 -10.01 10.73
N TYR A 86 1.26 -9.64 9.47
CA TYR A 86 1.90 -10.28 8.33
C TYR A 86 2.32 -9.25 7.29
N THR A 87 3.32 -9.62 6.48
CA THR A 87 3.90 -8.76 5.46
C THR A 87 3.69 -9.36 4.09
N VAL A 88 3.28 -8.53 3.14
CA VAL A 88 3.08 -8.89 1.74
C VAL A 88 3.97 -8.02 0.87
N GLN A 89 4.53 -8.60 -0.18
CA GLN A 89 5.38 -7.89 -1.14
C GLN A 89 4.75 -7.96 -2.52
N PHE A 90 4.61 -6.82 -3.17
CA PHE A 90 4.16 -6.69 -4.54
C PHE A 90 5.33 -6.28 -5.43
N GLY A 91 5.36 -6.83 -6.63
CA GLY A 91 6.37 -6.50 -7.65
C GLY A 91 6.20 -5.08 -8.20
N GLY A 92 7.07 -4.74 -9.15
CA GLY A 92 7.07 -3.42 -9.76
C GLY A 92 5.81 -3.14 -10.56
N VAL A 93 5.34 -1.89 -10.49
CA VAL A 93 4.14 -1.39 -11.16
C VAL A 93 4.34 0.04 -11.63
N ASN A 94 3.79 0.37 -12.79
CA ASN A 94 3.74 1.75 -13.25
C ASN A 94 2.37 2.33 -12.92
N LEU A 95 2.36 3.46 -12.22
CA LEU A 95 1.15 4.19 -11.89
C LEU A 95 1.18 5.58 -12.52
N ASP A 96 0.10 5.95 -13.18
CA ASP A 96 -0.23 7.31 -13.59
C ASP A 96 -1.55 7.79 -12.97
N GLU A 97 -1.96 8.99 -13.37
CA GLU A 97 -3.16 9.74 -12.97
C GLU A 97 -4.48 8.96 -12.98
N THR A 98 -4.54 7.88 -13.77
CA THR A 98 -5.77 7.11 -13.99
C THR A 98 -5.71 5.69 -13.43
N THR A 99 -4.56 5.30 -12.87
CA THR A 99 -4.30 3.92 -12.47
C THR A 99 -4.19 3.77 -10.97
N GLU A 100 -4.57 2.59 -10.52
CA GLU A 100 -4.47 2.15 -9.15
C GLU A 100 -4.01 0.70 -9.13
N VAL A 101 -3.28 0.29 -8.10
CA VAL A 101 -2.89 -1.11 -7.90
C VAL A 101 -3.53 -1.64 -6.62
N ASN A 102 -4.16 -2.80 -6.71
CA ASN A 102 -4.67 -3.49 -5.53
C ASN A 102 -3.47 -3.93 -4.66
N ILE A 103 -3.46 -3.47 -3.42
CA ILE A 103 -2.44 -3.86 -2.45
C ILE A 103 -3.02 -4.74 -1.34
N TRP A 104 -4.33 -4.99 -1.31
CA TRP A 104 -4.93 -5.92 -0.34
C TRP A 104 -4.58 -7.38 -0.66
N GLN A 105 -4.22 -8.12 0.38
CA GLN A 105 -4.12 -9.57 0.33
C GLN A 105 -4.58 -10.16 1.68
N ASP A 106 -5.44 -11.17 1.64
CA ASP A 106 -5.88 -11.91 2.82
C ASP A 106 -4.67 -12.53 3.58
N PRO A 107 -4.79 -12.77 4.89
CA PRO A 107 -3.75 -13.43 5.67
C PRO A 107 -3.34 -14.76 5.03
N PRO A 108 -2.05 -15.11 5.06
CA PRO A 108 -1.59 -16.40 4.55
C PRO A 108 -2.28 -17.53 5.32
N VAL A 109 -2.82 -18.51 4.60
CA VAL A 109 -3.41 -19.69 5.22
C VAL A 109 -2.32 -20.42 6.02
N LEU A 110 -2.60 -20.75 7.28
CA LEU A 110 -1.76 -21.64 8.07
C LEU A 110 -1.71 -22.99 7.36
N ALA A 111 -0.66 -23.23 6.56
CA ALA A 111 -0.40 -24.56 6.05
C ALA A 111 -0.03 -25.44 7.26
N PHE A 112 -0.89 -26.39 7.59
CA PHE A 112 -0.49 -27.48 8.46
C PHE A 112 0.47 -28.35 7.64
N ASP A 113 1.72 -28.49 8.10
CA ASP A 113 2.59 -29.57 7.63
C ASP A 113 1.86 -30.89 7.92
N VAL A 114 1.52 -31.62 6.86
CA VAL A 114 0.95 -32.98 6.91
C VAL A 114 2.05 -34.04 6.92
#